data_AF-A0A9D7E2X4-F1
#
_entry.id   AF-A0A9D7E2X4-F1
#
_cell.length_a   1.000
_cell.length_b   1.000
_cell.length_c   1.000
_cell.angle_alpha   90.00
_cell.angle_beta   90.00
_cell.angle_gamma   90.00
#
_symmetry.space_group_name_H-M   'P 1'
#
loop_
_entity.id
_entity.type
_entity.pdbx_description
1 polymer ?
#
loop_
_entity_poly.entity_id
_entity_poly.type
_entity_poly.pdbx_seq_one_letter_code
_entity_poly.pdbx_strand_id
1 'polypeptide(L)' 'MLKCGNQVRLTRREVARFTEITGFVPVDVKTREDLDEYVAECKKYYWGVSDDTKFLHYLIDRELQAALR' A
#
# COMPACT_ATOMS: atom_id res chain seq x y z
N MET A 1 10.79 5.09 -0.69
CA MET A 1 10.36 4.94 -2.10
C MET A 1 11.28 5.78 -2.96
N LEU A 2 11.63 5.35 -4.17
CA LEU A 2 12.38 6.20 -5.10
C LEU A 2 11.38 7.01 -5.93
N LYS A 3 11.58 8.33 -6.03
CA LYS A 3 10.72 9.25 -6.78
C LYS A 3 11.52 9.83 -7.96
N CYS A 4 10.96 9.79 -9.15
CA CYS A 4 11.54 10.39 -10.36
C CYS A 4 10.44 11.14 -11.11
N GLY A 5 10.31 12.44 -10.84
CA GLY A 5 9.16 13.21 -11.31
C GLY A 5 7.85 12.63 -10.79
N ASN A 6 6.92 12.30 -11.69
CA ASN A 6 5.64 11.66 -11.36
C ASN A 6 5.76 10.14 -11.17
N GLN A 7 6.89 9.55 -11.54
CA GLN A 7 7.12 8.12 -11.39
C GLN A 7 7.62 7.81 -9.98
N VAL A 8 7.15 6.70 -9.45
CA VAL A 8 7.61 6.13 -8.20
C VAL A 8 8.07 4.70 -8.43
N ARG A 9 9.03 4.26 -7.62
CA ARG A 9 9.44 2.87 -7.56
C ARG A 9 9.55 2.46 -6.11
N LEU A 10 8.75 1.47 -5.72
CA LEU A 10 8.85 0.85 -4.41
C LEU A 10 10.21 0.16 -4.27
N THR A 11 10.85 0.38 -3.14
CA THR A 11 12.04 -0.36 -2.74
C THR A 11 11.66 -1.78 -2.34
N ARG A 12 12.62 -2.72 -2.37
CA ARG A 12 12.36 -4.11 -1.92
C ARG A 12 11.77 -4.20 -0.52
N ARG A 13 12.20 -3.30 0.38
CA ARG A 13 11.69 -3.25 1.76
C ARG A 13 10.23 -2.81 1.83
N GLU A 14 9.83 -1.85 1.00
CA GLU A 14 8.43 -1.40 0.93
C GLU A 14 7.54 -2.48 0.33
N VAL A 15 7.98 -3.12 -0.75
CA VAL A 15 7.27 -4.27 -1.34
C VAL A 15 7.05 -5.36 -0.28
N ALA A 16 8.11 -5.77 0.44
CA ALA A 16 8.00 -6.78 1.48
C ALA A 16 7.02 -6.38 2.60
N ARG A 17 7.07 -5.12 3.07
CA ARG A 17 6.16 -4.64 4.11
C ARG A 17 4.70 -4.56 3.64
N PHE A 18 4.45 -4.07 2.44
CA PHE A 18 3.10 -4.09 1.89
C PHE A 18 2.58 -5.52 1.78
N THR A 19 3.37 -6.46 1.29
CA THR A 19 2.98 -7.87 1.22
C THR A 19 2.74 -8.51 2.57
N GLU A 20 3.53 -8.16 3.60
CA GLU A 20 3.32 -8.64 4.96
C GLU A 20 2.00 -8.12 5.55
N ILE A 21 1.65 -6.85 5.28
CA ILE A 21 0.43 -6.23 5.80
C ILE A 21 -0.81 -6.71 5.03
N THR A 22 -0.77 -6.67 3.71
CA THR A 22 -1.95 -6.88 2.85
C THR A 22 -2.08 -8.32 2.34
N GLY A 23 -1.04 -9.14 2.47
CA GLY A 23 -0.97 -10.45 1.82
C GLY A 23 -0.80 -10.41 0.29
N PHE A 24 -0.79 -9.22 -0.33
CA PHE A 24 -0.67 -9.05 -1.77
C PHE A 24 0.67 -8.41 -2.15
N VAL A 25 1.22 -8.84 -3.28
CA VAL A 25 2.44 -8.20 -3.81
C VAL A 25 2.02 -6.95 -4.59
N PRO A 26 2.51 -5.75 -4.24
CA PRO A 26 2.28 -4.55 -5.04
C PRO A 26 3.08 -4.65 -6.35
N VAL A 27 2.47 -5.26 -7.35
CA VAL A 27 3.00 -5.37 -8.72
C VAL A 27 2.64 -4.13 -9.53
N ASP A 28 3.48 -3.76 -10.49
CA ASP A 28 3.24 -2.67 -11.45
C ASP A 28 3.00 -1.25 -10.88
N VAL A 29 3.37 -0.98 -9.63
CA VAL A 29 3.35 0.38 -9.05
C VAL A 29 4.45 1.24 -9.69
N LYS A 30 4.06 2.13 -10.61
CA LYS A 30 4.95 3.04 -11.36
C LYS A 30 4.67 4.50 -11.03
N THR A 31 3.50 4.82 -10.49
CA THR A 31 3.07 6.16 -10.09
C THR A 31 2.50 6.14 -8.67
N ARG A 32 2.28 7.33 -8.11
CA ARG A 32 1.58 7.47 -6.83
C ARG A 32 0.12 7.04 -6.93
N GLU A 33 -0.50 7.29 -8.08
CA GLU A 33 -1.88 6.89 -8.37
C GLU A 33 -2.01 5.36 -8.39
N ASP A 34 -1.04 4.66 -8.99
CA ASP A 34 -1.02 3.18 -8.99
C ASP A 34 -0.92 2.63 -7.55
N LEU A 35 -0.18 3.31 -6.68
CA LEU A 35 -0.05 2.91 -5.27
C LEU A 35 -1.36 3.14 -4.51
N ASP A 36 -2.04 4.26 -4.76
CA ASP A 36 -3.33 4.57 -4.16
C ASP A 36 -4.42 3.57 -4.65
N GLU A 37 -4.39 3.18 -5.92
CA GLU A 37 -5.28 2.16 -6.48
C GLU A 37 -5.04 0.77 -5.87
N TYR A 38 -3.77 0.37 -5.73
CA TYR A 38 -3.40 -0.86 -5.03
C TYR A 38 -3.94 -0.89 -3.58
N VAL A 39 -3.81 0.22 -2.85
CA VAL A 39 -4.34 0.35 -1.48
C VAL A 39 -5.86 0.26 -1.47
N ALA A 40 -6.54 0.91 -2.42
CA ALA A 40 -7.99 0.88 -2.52
C ALA A 40 -8.52 -0.54 -2.78
N GLU A 41 -7.89 -1.29 -3.70
CA GLU A 41 -8.26 -2.67 -3.98
C GLU A 41 -7.98 -3.60 -2.79
N CYS A 42 -6.88 -3.41 -2.06
CA CYS A 42 -6.63 -4.16 -0.82
C CYS A 42 -7.72 -3.90 0.23
N LYS A 43 -8.10 -2.64 0.44
CA LYS A 43 -9.15 -2.25 1.39
C LYS A 43 -10.53 -2.80 0.99
N LYS A 44 -10.82 -2.84 -0.30
CA LYS A 44 -12.04 -3.41 -0.86
C LYS A 44 -12.07 -4.93 -0.73
N TYR A 45 -10.94 -5.61 -0.90
CA TYR A 45 -10.82 -7.05 -0.65
C TYR A 45 -11.12 -7.36 0.82
N TYR A 46 -10.49 -6.63 1.73
CA TYR A 46 -10.75 -6.70 3.17
C TYR A 46 -11.97 -5.87 3.57
N TRP A 47 -13.11 -6.13 2.93
CA TRP A 47 -14.37 -5.49 3.29
C TRP A 47 -14.86 -5.98 4.66
N GLY A 48 -15.25 -5.05 5.52
CA GLY A 48 -15.70 -5.38 6.87
C GLY A 48 -15.75 -4.16 7.79
N VAL A 49 -16.58 -4.25 8.83
CA VAL A 49 -16.70 -3.21 9.88
C VAL A 49 -16.13 -3.67 11.22
N SER A 50 -15.51 -4.85 11.27
CA SER A 50 -14.84 -5.35 12.48
C SER A 50 -13.66 -4.46 12.83
N ASP A 51 -13.27 -4.47 14.10
CA ASP A 51 -12.13 -3.70 14.56
C ASP A 51 -10.82 -4.24 13.96
N ASP A 52 -10.74 -5.52 13.64
CA ASP A 52 -9.62 -6.12 12.89
C ASP A 52 -9.50 -5.52 11.48
N THR A 53 -10.62 -5.38 10.76
CA THR A 53 -10.62 -4.74 9.44
C THR A 53 -10.21 -3.28 9.54
N LYS A 54 -10.74 -2.52 10.51
CA LYS A 54 -10.34 -1.12 10.72
C LYS A 54 -8.85 -1.01 11.06
N PHE A 55 -8.33 -1.92 11.89
CA PHE A 55 -6.93 -1.95 12.25
C PHE A 55 -6.04 -2.26 11.05
N LEU A 56 -6.44 -3.22 10.21
CA LEU A 56 -5.74 -3.51 8.95
C LEU A 56 -5.75 -2.29 8.01
N HIS A 57 -6.89 -1.64 7.82
CA HIS A 57 -6.99 -0.42 6.99
C HIS A 57 -6.07 0.69 7.52
N TYR A 58 -6.02 0.87 8.83
CA TYR A 58 -5.11 1.81 9.50
C TYR A 58 -3.63 1.46 9.24
N LEU A 59 -3.25 0.18 9.33
CA LEU A 59 -1.88 -0.27 9.07
C LEU A 59 -1.46 0.03 7.62
N ILE A 60 -2.36 -0.21 6.66
CA ILE A 60 -2.13 0.09 5.25
C ILE A 60 -1.92 1.59 5.04
N ASP A 61 -2.78 2.44 5.61
CA ASP A 61 -2.66 3.90 5.51
C ASP A 61 -1.37 4.42 6.14
N ARG A 62 -0.97 3.83 7.26
CA ARG A 62 0.27 4.20 7.94
C ARG A 62 1.50 3.87 7.10
N GLU A 63 1.55 2.68 6.48
CA GLU A 63 2.68 2.32 5.61
C GLU A 63 2.70 3.17 4.33
N LEU A 64 1.52 3.49 3.77
CA LEU A 64 1.40 4.43 2.66
C LEU A 64 2.01 5.80 3.01
N GLN A 65 1.64 6.38 4.15
CA GLN A 65 2.21 7.65 4.61
C GLN A 65 3.73 7.55 4.84
N ALA A 66 4.23 6.43 5.34
CA ALA A 66 5.65 6.20 5.55
C ALA A 66 6.42 6.10 4.22
N ALA A 67 5.87 5.46 3.20
CA ALA A 67 6.46 5.36 1.87
C ALA A 67 6.47 6.72 1.12
N LEU A 68 5.50 7.59 1.44
CA LEU A 68 5.33 8.91 0.83
C LEU A 68 6.19 10.01 1.45
N ARG A 69 6.74 9.82 2.65
CA ARG A 69 7.77 10.70 3.23
C ARG A 69 9.07 10.56 2.42
#